data_AF-A0A3D1E7B9-F1
#
_entry.id   AF-A0A3D1E7B9-F1
#
_cell.length_a   1.000
_cell.length_b   1.000
_cell.length_c   1.000
_cell.angle_alpha   90.00
_cell.angle_beta   90.00
_cell.angle_gamma   90.00
#
_symmetry.space_group_name_H-M   'P 1'
#
loop_
_entity.id
_entity.type
_entity.pdbx_description
1 polymer ?
#
loop_
_entity_poly.entity_id
_entity_poly.type
_entity_poly.pdbx_seq_one_letter_code
_entity_poly.pdbx_strand_id
1 'polypeptide(L)' 'VGVNASSIILTARSGRAALAYRAKLVGYELTKTQLDIVYEQFLMFADRKKEILDDDLHEIVKLSPIDR' A
#
# COMPACT_ATOMS: atom_id res chain seq x y z
N VAL A 1 -21.58 2.85 -20.86
CA VAL A 1 -20.31 3.54 -20.53
C VAL A 1 -19.76 2.92 -19.26
N GLY A 2 -18.55 2.38 -19.35
CA GLY A 2 -17.94 1.48 -18.37
C GLY A 2 -17.83 2.08 -16.98
N VAL A 3 -18.09 1.23 -15.99
CA VAL A 3 -18.02 1.53 -14.56
C VAL A 3 -16.68 2.17 -14.21
N ASN A 4 -16.74 3.34 -13.59
CA ASN A 4 -15.61 3.95 -12.89
C ASN A 4 -15.20 2.96 -11.80
N ALA A 5 -14.17 2.14 -12.04
CA ALA A 5 -13.50 1.45 -10.96
C ALA A 5 -12.93 2.55 -10.07
N SER A 6 -13.57 2.80 -8.93
CA SER A 6 -13.08 3.77 -7.95
C SER A 6 -11.66 3.38 -7.56
N SER A 7 -10.67 4.03 -8.18
CA SER A 7 -9.27 3.90 -7.83
C SER A 7 -9.10 4.53 -6.45
N ILE A 8 -8.97 3.69 -5.42
CA ILE A 8 -8.61 4.17 -4.09
C ILE A 8 -7.15 4.62 -4.19
N ILE A 9 -6.95 5.93 -4.27
CA ILE A 9 -5.62 6.53 -4.20
C ILE A 9 -5.15 6.44 -2.76
N LEU A 10 -3.99 5.82 -2.55
CA LEU A 10 -3.38 5.77 -1.23
C LEU A 10 -2.57 7.05 -1.00
N THR A 11 -2.79 7.70 0.14
CA THR A 11 -2.08 8.92 0.56
C THR A 11 -1.62 8.78 2.01
N ALA A 12 -0.87 9.73 2.55
CA ALA A 12 -0.44 9.70 3.96
C ALA A 12 -1.61 9.68 4.97
N ARG A 13 -2.85 9.96 4.53
CA ARG A 13 -4.07 9.84 5.33
C ARG A 13 -4.75 8.47 5.23
N SER A 14 -4.32 7.63 4.30
CA SER A 14 -4.86 6.28 4.13
C SER A 14 -4.37 5.40 5.27
N GLY A 15 -5.31 4.83 6.02
CA GLY A 15 -5.00 3.93 7.13
C GLY A 15 -4.59 2.53 6.66
N ARG A 16 -4.16 1.71 7.62
CA ARG A 16 -3.77 0.29 7.44
C ARG A 16 -4.83 -0.54 6.70
N ALA A 17 -6.12 -0.30 6.92
CA ALA A 17 -7.18 -1.04 6.24
C ALA A 17 -7.20 -0.77 4.73
N ALA A 18 -7.00 0.48 4.31
CA ALA A 18 -6.92 0.84 2.90
C ALA A 18 -5.64 0.27 2.25
N LEU A 19 -4.52 0.34 2.97
CA LEU A 19 -3.26 -0.27 2.55
C LEU A 19 -3.39 -1.78 2.35
N ALA A 20 -3.96 -2.50 3.34
CA ALA A 20 -4.16 -3.95 3.26
C ALA A 20 -5.09 -4.35 2.11
N TYR A 21 -6.19 -3.60 1.93
CA TYR A 21 -7.11 -3.83 0.82
C TYR A 21 -6.39 -3.67 -0.52
N ARG A 22 -5.60 -2.61 -0.71
CA ARG A 22 -4.88 -2.39 -1.96
C ARG A 22 -3.76 -3.40 -2.17
N ALA A 23 -3.00 -3.73 -1.11
CA ALA A 23 -1.97 -4.75 -1.14
C ALA A 23 -2.55 -6.08 -1.61
N LYS A 24 -3.72 -6.47 -1.10
CA LYS A 24 -4.43 -7.67 -1.53
C LYS A 24 -4.85 -7.62 -3.00
N LEU A 25 -5.32 -6.47 -3.48
CA LEU A 25 -5.71 -6.30 -4.90
C LEU A 25 -4.54 -6.44 -5.86
N VAL A 26 -3.33 -6.03 -5.46
CA VAL A 26 -2.11 -6.17 -6.28
C VAL A 26 -1.41 -7.53 -6.08
N GLY A 27 -1.94 -8.40 -5.22
CA GLY A 27 -1.46 -9.78 -5.01
C GLY A 27 -0.63 -10.03 -3.75
N TYR A 28 -0.57 -9.08 -2.81
CA TYR A 28 0.10 -9.26 -1.52
C TYR A 28 -0.90 -9.53 -0.39
N GLU A 29 -0.80 -10.72 0.22
CA GLU A 29 -1.52 -11.04 1.44
C GLU A 29 -0.64 -10.78 2.67
N LEU A 30 -0.76 -9.57 3.23
CA LEU A 30 -0.01 -9.16 4.40
C LEU A 30 -0.70 -9.62 5.69
N THR A 31 0.03 -10.31 6.55
CA THR A 31 -0.41 -10.53 7.94
C THR A 31 -0.43 -9.22 8.72
N LYS A 32 -1.07 -9.20 9.89
CA LYS A 32 -1.15 -8.00 10.74
C LYS A 32 0.23 -7.43 11.08
N THR A 33 1.19 -8.29 11.43
CA THR A 33 2.57 -7.89 11.75
C THR A 33 3.30 -7.33 10.53
N GLN A 34 3.15 -7.97 9.37
CA GLN A 34 3.75 -7.49 8.12
C GLN A 34 3.14 -6.16 7.68
N LEU A 35 1.83 -6.01 7.86
CA LEU A 35 1.12 -4.76 7.54
C LEU A 35 1.63 -3.60 8.39
N ASP A 36 1.92 -3.81 9.68
CA ASP A 36 2.51 -2.77 10.52
C ASP A 36 3.89 -2.32 10.01
N ILE A 37 4.74 -3.27 9.59
CA ILE A 37 6.06 -2.98 9.02
C ILE A 37 5.95 -2.22 7.70
N VAL A 38 5.11 -2.71 6.78
CA VAL A 38 4.86 -2.09 5.47
C VAL A 38 4.22 -0.72 5.63
N TYR A 39 3.36 -0.52 6.64
CA TYR A 39 2.68 0.75 6.90
C TYR A 39 3.65 1.87 7.25
N GLU A 40 4.69 1.60 8.05
CA GLU A 40 5.72 2.58 8.36
C GLU A 40 6.47 3.02 7.10
N GLN A 41 6.83 2.08 6.23
CA GLN A 41 7.46 2.39 4.94
C GLN A 41 6.51 3.14 4.00
N PHE A 42 5.24 2.73 3.96
CA PHE A 42 4.19 3.38 3.20
C PHE A 42 4.05 4.86 3.58
N LEU A 43 4.06 5.20 4.86
CA LEU A 43 3.96 6.60 5.30
C LEU A 43 5.14 7.44 4.77
N MET A 44 6.36 6.91 4.80
CA MET A 44 7.54 7.60 4.27
C MET A 44 7.43 7.85 2.76
N PHE A 45 6.92 6.87 2.02
CA PHE A 45 6.67 7.01 0.58
C PHE A 45 5.55 8.01 0.30
N ALA A 46 4.44 7.91 1.04
CA ALA A 46 3.27 8.74 0.85
C ALA A 46 3.53 10.22 1.20
N ASP A 47 4.40 10.50 2.17
CA ASP A 47 4.83 11.85 2.50
C ASP A 47 5.64 12.48 1.33
N ARG A 48 6.48 11.69 0.66
CA ARG A 48 7.32 12.14 -0.47
C ARG A 48 6.55 12.27 -1.78
N LYS A 49 5.77 11.25 -2.17
CA LYS A 49 5.07 11.19 -3.46
C LYS A 49 3.65 11.77 -3.42
N LYS A 50 3.08 12.01 -2.23
CA LYS A 50 1.69 12.44 -1.97
C LYS A 50 0.62 11.41 -2.34
N GLU A 51 0.84 10.65 -3.42
CA GLU A 51 -0.03 9.59 -3.93
C GLU A 51 0.79 8.33 -4.17
N ILE A 52 0.26 7.20 -3.72
CA ILE A 52 0.87 5.88 -3.84
C ILE A 52 0.01 5.04 -4.77
N LEU A 53 0.64 4.55 -5.83
CA LEU A 53 0.04 3.68 -6.83
C LEU A 53 0.44 2.23 -6.59
N ASP A 54 -0.08 1.33 -7.43
CA ASP A 54 0.15 -0.10 -7.31
C ASP A 54 1.64 -0.45 -7.48
N ASP A 55 2.34 0.18 -8.43
CA ASP A 55 3.80 0.05 -8.61
C ASP A 55 4.60 0.45 -7.36
N ASP A 56 4.22 1.56 -6.72
CA ASP A 56 4.85 1.99 -5.47
C ASP A 56 4.63 0.96 -4.36
N LEU A 57 3.46 0.32 -4.34
CA LEU A 57 3.13 -0.67 -3.35
C LEU A 57 4.02 -1.92 -3.48
N HIS A 58 4.33 -2.35 -4.71
CA HIS A 58 5.31 -3.40 -4.97
C HIS A 58 6.70 -3.01 -4.43
N GLU A 59 7.12 -1.77 -4.64
CA GLU A 59 8.41 -1.27 -4.15
C GLU A 59 8.47 -1.19 -2.61
N ILE A 60 7.43 -0.63 -1.98
CA ILE A 60 7.32 -0.52 -0.52
C ILE A 60 7.36 -1.91 0.12
N VAL A 61 6.62 -2.87 -0.42
CA VAL A 61 6.59 -4.26 0.09
C VAL A 61 7.97 -4.92 -0.07
N LYS A 62 8.64 -4.73 -1.22
CA LYS A 62 9.98 -5.29 -1.49
C LYS A 62 11.07 -4.68 -0.59
N LEU A 63 10.95 -3.40 -0.25
CA LEU A 63 11.85 -2.72 0.68
C LEU A 63 11.59 -3.09 2.15
N SER A 64 10.38 -3.55 2.45
CA SER A 64 9.99 -3.97 3.79
C SER A 64 10.64 -5.32 4.13
N PRO A 65 11.17 -5.52 5.35
CA PRO A 65 11.83 -6.75 5.78
C PRO A 65 10.84 -7.89 6.08
N ILE A 66 9.78 -8.03 5.28
CA ILE A 66 8.73 -9.04 5.44
C ILE A 66 8.92 -10.28 4.57
N ASP A 67 9.89 -10.23 3.64
CA ASP A 67 10.25 -11.29 2.68
C ASP A 67 11.62 -11.93 3.00
N ARG A 68 12.12 -11.78 4.24
CA ARG A 68 13.40 -12.37 4.70
C ARG A 68 13.22 -13.48 5.72
#